data_AF-A0A5H2XZJ7-F1
#
_entry.id   AF-A0A5H2XZJ7-F1
#
_cell.length_a   1.000
_cell.length_b   1.000
_cell.length_c   1.000
_cell.angle_alpha   90.00
_cell.angle_beta   90.00
_cell.angle_gamma   90.00
#
_symmetry.space_group_name_H-M   'P 1'
#
loop_
_entity.id
_entity.type
_entity.pdbx_description
1 polymer ?
#
loop_
_entity_poly.entity_id
_entity_poly.type
_entity_poly.pdbx_seq_one_letter_code
_entity_poly.pdbx_strand_id
1 'polypeptide(L)' 'MLRMVDALAFHSEHGEVCPAGWTEGKAGMDASPEGVAKFLSENEGAL' A
#
# COMPACT_ATOMS: atom_id res chain seq x y z
N MET A 1 -4.02 -13.99 9.83
CA MET A 1 -2.81 -14.32 9.03
C MET A 1 -3.02 -14.22 7.52
N LEU A 2 -4.25 -14.29 7.00
CA LEU A 2 -4.53 -14.15 5.55
C LEU A 2 -4.03 -12.81 4.98
N ARG A 3 -4.28 -11.70 5.69
CA ARG A 3 -3.86 -10.33 5.28
C ARG A 3 -2.38 -10.17 4.91
N MET A 4 -1.48 -10.93 5.52
CA MET A 4 -0.04 -10.85 5.18
C MET A 4 0.29 -11.61 3.89
N VAL A 5 -0.43 -12.70 3.61
CA VAL A 5 -0.31 -13.45 2.37
C VAL A 5 -0.86 -12.60 1.22
N ASP A 6 -2.01 -11.96 1.42
CA ASP A 6 -2.63 -11.08 0.42
C ASP A 6 -1.73 -9.87 0.12
N ALA A 7 -1.13 -9.28 1.15
CA ALA A 7 -0.19 -8.17 1.01
C ALA A 7 1.09 -8.59 0.25
N LEU A 8 1.58 -9.81 0.50
CA LEU A 8 2.74 -10.36 -0.20
C LEU A 8 2.43 -10.65 -1.67
N ALA A 9 1.24 -11.19 -1.97
CA ALA A 9 0.79 -11.41 -3.33
C ALA A 9 0.66 -10.08 -4.10
N PHE A 10 -0.02 -9.08 -3.51
CA PHE A 10 -0.15 -7.75 -4.09
C PHE A 10 1.22 -7.11 -4.37
N HIS A 11 2.14 -7.16 -3.41
CA HIS A 11 3.49 -6.63 -3.60
C HIS A 11 4.24 -7.34 -4.74
N SER A 12 4.05 -8.65 -4.89
CA SER A 12 4.70 -9.44 -5.94
C SER A 12 4.12 -9.17 -7.33
N GLU A 13 2.81 -8.92 -7.42
CA GLU A 13 2.11 -8.66 -8.69
C GLU A 13 2.25 -7.20 -9.16
N HIS A 14 2.17 -6.24 -8.24
CA HIS A 14 2.16 -4.81 -8.56
C HIS A 14 3.52 -4.13 -8.35
N GLY A 15 4.42 -4.72 -7.55
CA GLY A 15 5.68 -4.09 -7.16
C GLY A 15 5.53 -2.95 -6.14
N GLU A 16 4.31 -2.65 -5.71
CA GLU A 16 3.99 -1.59 -4.75
C GLU A 16 4.05 -2.11 -3.31
N VAL A 17 4.35 -1.24 -2.35
CA VAL A 17 4.38 -1.61 -0.92
C VAL A 17 3.02 -1.43 -0.27
N CYS A 18 2.70 -2.30 0.69
CA CYS A 18 1.44 -2.25 1.43
C CYS A 18 1.54 -1.29 2.63
N PRO A 19 0.77 -0.19 2.68
CA PRO A 19 0.74 0.74 3.82
C PRO A 19 0.15 0.10 5.09
N ALA A 20 0.26 0.81 6.22
CA ALA A 20 -0.28 0.34 7.50
C ALA A 20 -1.80 0.11 7.39
N GLY A 21 -2.29 -1.02 7.90
CA GLY A 21 -3.72 -1.37 7.82
C GLY A 21 -4.25 -1.67 6.40
N TRP A 22 -3.36 -1.93 5.43
CA TRP A 22 -3.75 -2.31 4.07
C TRP A 22 -4.63 -3.58 4.04
N THR A 23 -5.62 -3.62 3.17
CA THR A 23 -6.48 -4.79 2.94
C THR A 23 -6.69 -4.93 1.45
N GLU A 24 -7.06 -6.13 1.00
CA GLU A 24 -7.37 -6.37 -0.41
C GLU A 24 -8.34 -5.31 -0.95
N GLY A 25 -8.01 -4.74 -2.11
CA GLY A 25 -8.75 -3.65 -2.75
C GLY A 25 -8.34 -2.22 -2.33
N LYS A 26 -7.45 -2.04 -1.34
CA LYS A 26 -6.87 -0.72 -1.03
C LYS A 26 -5.66 -0.42 -1.92
N ALA A 27 -5.41 0.86 -2.16
CA ALA A 27 -4.25 1.31 -2.92
C ALA A 27 -2.93 0.92 -2.23
N GLY A 28 -1.97 0.49 -3.05
CA GLY A 28 -0.57 0.37 -2.66
C GLY A 28 0.11 1.73 -2.58
N MET A 29 1.35 1.73 -2.10
CA MET A 29 2.21 2.91 -2.04
C MET A 29 3.50 2.61 -2.81
N ASP A 30 3.98 3.56 -3.60
CA ASP A 30 5.28 3.42 -4.24
C ASP A 30 6.41 3.62 -3.22
N ALA A 31 7.45 2.80 -3.32
CA ALA A 31 8.56 2.75 -2.35
C ALA A 31 9.61 3.86 -2.55
N SER A 32 9.23 5.00 -3.12
CA SER A 32 10.06 6.19 -3.27
C SER A 32 9.57 7.34 -2.38
N PRO A 33 10.43 8.31 -2.02
CA PRO A 33 10.01 9.49 -1.25
C PRO A 33 8.86 10.27 -1.90
N GLU A 34 8.86 10.35 -3.23
CA GLU A 34 7.81 10.99 -4.02
C GLU A 34 6.51 10.18 -3.98
N GLY A 35 6.61 8.86 -4.09
CA GLY A 35 5.50 7.92 -3.95
C GLY A 35 4.81 8.00 -2.59
N VAL A 36 5.60 8.06 -1.51
CA VAL A 36 5.10 8.23 -0.14
C VAL A 36 4.42 9.59 0.02
N ALA A 37 5.05 10.68 -0.44
CA ALA A 37 4.46 12.02 -0.33
C ALA A 37 3.12 12.12 -1.08
N LYS A 38 3.03 11.53 -2.27
CA LYS A 38 1.80 11.45 -3.06
C LYS A 38 0.74 10.61 -2.33
N PHE A 39 1.10 9.42 -1.87
CA PHE A 39 0.18 8.53 -1.16
C PHE A 39 -0.39 9.19 0.09
N LEU A 40 0.44 9.85 0.90
CA LEU A 40 -0.02 10.56 2.10
C LEU A 40 -0.95 11.71 1.73
N SER A 41 -0.62 12.53 0.73
CA SER A 41 -1.45 13.66 0.29
C SER A 41 -2.83 13.21 -0.24
N GLU A 42 -2.89 12.07 -0.92
CA GLU A 42 -4.13 11.52 -1.47
C GLU A 42 -4.98 10.79 -0.41
N ASN A 43 -4.38 10.33 0.69
CA ASN A 43 -5.02 9.48 1.71
C ASN A 43 -5.04 10.11 3.11
N GLU A 44 -4.84 11.43 3.25
CA GLU A 44 -4.77 12.13 4.56
C GLU A 44 -5.98 11.85 5.48
N GLY A 45 -7.17 11.64 4.91
CA GLY A 45 -8.39 11.36 5.67
C GLY A 45 -8.66 9.87 5.97
N ALA A 46 -7.81 8.97 5.48
CA ALA A 46 -7.95 7.51 5.60
C ALA A 46 -6.86 6.85 6.46
N LEU A 47 -5.90 7.64 6.96
CA LEU A 47 -4.92 7.28 7.99
C LEU A 47 -5.56 7.33 9.39
#